data_AF-A0A7C5CKG6-F1
#
_entry.id   AF-A0A7C5CKG6-F1
#
_cell.length_a   1.000
_cell.length_b   1.000
_cell.length_c   1.000
_cell.angle_alpha   90.00
_cell.angle_beta   90.00
_cell.angle_gamma   90.00
#
_symmetry.space_group_name_H-M   'P 1'
#
loop_
_entity.id
_entity.type
_entity.pdbx_description
1 polymer ?
#
loop_
_entity_poly.entity_id
_entity_poly.type
_entity_poly.pdbx_seq_one_letter_code
_entity_poly.pdbx_strand_id
1 'polypeptide(L)'
;DGTRINFTIFVKEEYVRFVNTKSKFYTRSAFNIDFSNANLDMNIAPISQLVHGGIAIYTPVNSLDKNNSLKGDEIFILYKNLSQLKTKQLGVNGDYITYKFKFKEPTISLKIGSPIEFQGFQIGYISDIENIYNNKNKTVESIVYGFIQINAFTNKDDDSIDKKEIISNLVKRGLVAKLSSSLPIIGSKYIELVFDKSHKATIVKGDRYDIFPTIKTKSKKDIMDNLNDILVKLKNLPLENLLNSYANLAKENRKPINSLVKNLNKIVNTLNSTIGNINDFISQKEFAKLPKSLNSSLKEVENTLIDLQQLTQEYGGNSKFADQLSVTLKAISEASKSFDKTNKMLGRKSNALVVGDE
;
A
#
# COMPACT_ATOMS: atom_id res chain seq x y z
N ASP A 1 -15.82 13.61 29.59
CA ASP A 1 -15.37 14.17 28.28
C ASP A 1 -16.17 13.61 27.09
N GLY A 2 -16.99 12.56 27.27
CA GLY A 2 -17.84 11.99 26.22
C GLY A 2 -17.10 11.08 25.23
N THR A 3 -15.84 10.73 25.52
CA THR A 3 -15.00 9.94 24.61
C THR A 3 -15.06 8.43 24.87
N ARG A 4 -15.60 8.01 26.03
CA ARG A 4 -15.66 6.60 26.47
C ARG A 4 -17.00 6.30 27.14
N ILE A 5 -17.43 5.05 27.03
CA ILE A 5 -18.57 4.48 27.75
C ILE A 5 -18.02 3.36 28.65
N ASN A 6 -18.31 3.43 29.94
CA ASN A 6 -17.91 2.42 30.90
C ASN A 6 -19.07 1.44 31.13
N PHE A 7 -18.78 0.15 31.07
CA PHE A 7 -19.72 -0.92 31.37
C PHE A 7 -19.25 -1.65 32.62
N THR A 8 -20.16 -1.88 33.57
CA THR A 8 -19.89 -2.76 34.71
C THR A 8 -20.42 -4.15 34.37
N ILE A 9 -19.55 -5.15 34.45
CA ILE A 9 -19.89 -6.55 34.17
C ILE A 9 -19.82 -7.32 35.49
N PHE A 10 -20.91 -7.99 35.86
CA PHE A 10 -20.95 -8.89 37.00
C PHE A 10 -20.67 -10.33 36.54
N VAL A 11 -19.60 -10.92 37.07
CA VAL A 11 -19.21 -12.32 36.81
C VAL A 11 -19.68 -13.15 38.00
N LYS A 12 -20.45 -14.23 37.76
CA LYS A 12 -20.87 -15.12 38.84
C LYS A 12 -19.66 -15.80 39.47
N GLU A 13 -19.78 -16.09 40.77
CA GLU A 13 -18.69 -16.62 41.60
C GLU A 13 -18.02 -17.85 40.99
N GLU A 14 -18.79 -18.78 40.42
CA GLU A 14 -18.25 -20.01 39.83
C GLU A 14 -17.34 -19.77 38.60
N TYR A 15 -17.41 -18.59 37.97
CA TYR A 15 -16.62 -18.24 36.78
C TYR A 15 -15.46 -17.27 37.06
N VAL A 16 -15.33 -16.75 38.29
CA VAL A 16 -14.29 -15.77 38.65
C VAL A 16 -12.89 -16.30 38.35
N ARG A 17 -12.65 -17.61 38.56
CA ARG A 17 -11.36 -18.27 38.27
C ARG A 17 -10.91 -18.20 36.80
N PHE A 18 -11.82 -17.92 35.86
CA PHE A 18 -11.50 -17.81 34.44
C PHE A 18 -11.17 -16.38 34.01
N VAL A 19 -11.22 -15.41 34.92
CA VAL A 19 -10.97 -14.00 34.62
C VAL A 19 -9.74 -13.52 35.39
N ASN A 20 -8.78 -12.95 34.68
CA ASN A 20 -7.56 -12.39 35.26
C ASN A 20 -7.10 -11.13 34.52
N THR A 21 -5.98 -10.56 34.94
CA THR A 21 -5.41 -9.33 34.35
C THR A 21 -5.05 -9.46 32.86
N LYS A 22 -5.00 -10.68 32.30
CA LYS A 22 -4.78 -10.92 30.86
C LYS A 22 -6.05 -11.23 30.08
N SER A 23 -7.21 -11.21 30.73
CA SER A 23 -8.50 -11.40 30.06
C SER A 23 -8.79 -10.26 29.10
N LYS A 24 -9.41 -10.60 27.97
CA LYS A 24 -9.88 -9.67 26.95
C LYS A 24 -11.38 -9.84 26.74
N PHE A 25 -12.10 -8.73 26.64
CA PHE A 25 -13.56 -8.72 26.53
C PHE A 25 -13.96 -8.29 25.13
N TYR A 26 -14.92 -8.98 24.51
CA TYR A 26 -15.43 -8.59 23.19
C TYR A 26 -16.93 -8.77 23.08
N THR A 27 -17.60 -7.91 22.32
CA THR A 27 -19.04 -8.08 22.07
C THR A 27 -19.28 -9.24 21.11
N ARG A 28 -20.18 -10.13 21.51
CA ARG A 28 -20.64 -11.27 20.73
C ARG A 28 -22.05 -10.96 20.23
N SER A 29 -22.13 -10.56 18.97
CA SER A 29 -23.40 -10.40 18.26
C SER A 29 -23.88 -11.74 17.71
N ALA A 30 -25.19 -11.91 17.63
CA ALA A 30 -25.88 -13.06 17.01
C ALA A 30 -25.44 -13.33 15.55
N PHE A 31 -24.93 -12.31 14.86
CA PHE A 31 -24.48 -12.38 13.47
C PHE A 31 -23.05 -11.81 13.35
N ASN A 32 -22.07 -12.68 13.13
CA ASN A 32 -20.73 -12.30 12.70
C ASN A 32 -20.33 -13.25 11.56
N ILE A 33 -20.20 -12.73 10.34
CA ILE A 33 -19.68 -13.48 9.20
C ILE A 33 -18.22 -13.04 9.03
N ASP A 34 -17.29 -13.92 9.38
CA ASP A 34 -15.86 -13.70 9.23
C ASP A 34 -15.38 -14.43 7.96
N PHE A 35 -14.89 -13.67 6.97
CA PHE A 35 -14.38 -14.19 5.69
C PHE A 35 -12.85 -14.38 5.68
N SER A 36 -12.19 -14.41 6.85
CA SER A 36 -10.72 -14.46 6.95
C SER A 36 -10.10 -15.74 6.40
N ASN A 37 -10.83 -16.86 6.39
CA ASN A 37 -10.39 -18.11 5.81
C ASN A 37 -11.41 -18.50 4.72
N ALA A 38 -10.96 -18.89 3.53
CA ALA A 38 -11.80 -19.24 2.39
C ALA A 38 -12.76 -20.45 2.59
N ASN A 39 -12.91 -20.95 3.82
CA ASN A 39 -13.81 -22.02 4.21
C ASN A 39 -14.99 -21.42 4.99
N LEU A 40 -16.14 -21.34 4.32
CA LEU A 40 -17.41 -20.92 4.93
C LEU A 40 -17.97 -22.08 5.77
N ASP A 41 -17.81 -22.02 7.09
CA ASP A 41 -18.42 -22.96 8.02
C ASP A 41 -19.69 -22.32 8.65
N MET A 42 -20.87 -22.79 8.24
CA MET A 42 -22.16 -22.24 8.68
C MET A 42 -22.86 -23.20 9.64
N ASN A 43 -22.77 -22.90 10.93
CA ASN A 43 -23.64 -23.49 11.97
C ASN A 43 -24.73 -22.47 12.32
N ILE A 44 -25.97 -22.68 11.83
CA ILE A 44 -27.10 -21.77 12.09
C ILE A 44 -27.88 -22.30 13.30
N ALA A 45 -27.68 -21.67 14.46
CA ALA A 45 -28.52 -21.90 15.64
C ALA A 45 -29.94 -21.32 15.44
N PRO A 46 -30.97 -21.86 16.11
CA PRO A 46 -32.34 -21.37 15.96
C PRO A 46 -32.50 -19.88 16.29
N ILE A 47 -33.15 -19.13 15.40
CA ILE A 47 -33.45 -17.68 15.50
C ILE A 47 -34.14 -17.29 16.82
N SER A 48 -34.89 -18.22 17.43
CA SER A 48 -35.58 -18.01 18.70
C SER A 48 -34.66 -17.81 19.92
N GLN A 49 -33.34 -18.01 19.79
CA GLN A 49 -32.36 -17.75 20.85
C GLN A 49 -31.47 -16.50 20.60
N LEU A 50 -31.64 -15.80 19.48
CA LEU A 50 -30.71 -14.78 18.96
C LEU A 50 -31.11 -13.32 19.26
N VAL A 51 -31.67 -13.04 20.44
CA VAL A 51 -32.27 -11.71 20.75
C VAL A 51 -31.42 -10.83 21.67
N HIS A 52 -30.42 -11.38 22.36
CA HIS A 52 -29.56 -10.60 23.27
C HIS A 52 -28.10 -10.70 22.81
N GLY A 53 -27.54 -9.59 22.33
CA GLY A 53 -26.08 -9.47 22.22
C GLY A 53 -25.43 -9.77 23.58
N GLY A 54 -24.20 -10.25 23.58
CA GLY A 54 -23.47 -10.60 24.80
C GLY A 54 -22.06 -10.04 24.83
N ILE A 55 -21.40 -10.12 25.99
CA ILE A 55 -19.96 -9.90 26.12
C ILE A 55 -19.32 -11.26 26.38
N ALA A 56 -18.32 -11.60 25.58
CA ALA A 56 -17.53 -12.81 25.74
C ALA A 56 -16.15 -12.45 26.29
N ILE A 57 -15.59 -13.35 27.10
CA ILE A 57 -14.30 -13.20 27.76
C ILE A 57 -13.35 -14.22 27.15
N TYR A 58 -12.17 -13.76 26.71
CA TYR A 58 -11.06 -14.61 26.30
C TYR A 58 -9.93 -14.46 27.30
N THR A 59 -9.54 -15.56 27.93
CA THR A 59 -8.40 -15.61 28.84
C THR A 59 -7.39 -16.62 28.29
N PRO A 60 -6.14 -16.20 28.03
CA PRO A 60 -5.11 -17.13 27.57
C PRO A 60 -4.94 -18.30 28.55
N VAL A 61 -4.96 -19.55 28.05
CA VAL A 61 -4.90 -20.74 28.90
C VAL A 61 -3.65 -20.74 29.80
N ASN A 62 -2.52 -20.26 29.27
CA ASN A 62 -1.26 -20.12 30.00
C ASN A 62 -1.25 -19.03 31.11
N SER A 63 -2.33 -18.27 31.28
CA SER A 63 -2.47 -17.27 32.34
C SER A 63 -3.36 -17.71 33.50
N LEU A 64 -4.03 -18.87 33.38
CA LEU A 64 -4.99 -19.38 34.37
C LEU A 64 -4.31 -19.95 35.63
N ASP A 65 -3.09 -20.48 35.52
CA ASP A 65 -2.37 -21.12 36.65
C ASP A 65 -1.49 -20.14 37.46
N LYS A 66 -1.39 -18.89 37.02
CA LYS A 66 -0.62 -17.86 37.73
C LYS A 66 -1.55 -17.16 38.71
N ASN A 67 -1.00 -16.71 39.84
CA ASN A 67 -1.66 -15.95 40.91
C ASN A 67 -2.11 -14.53 40.45
N ASN A 68 -2.73 -14.43 39.27
CA ASN A 68 -3.20 -13.24 38.59
C ASN A 68 -4.65 -12.94 39.01
N SER A 69 -4.96 -13.07 40.30
CA SER A 69 -6.26 -12.68 40.82
C SER A 69 -6.51 -11.20 40.51
N LEU A 70 -7.72 -10.85 40.11
CA LEU A 70 -8.12 -9.46 39.99
C LEU A 70 -8.00 -8.81 41.37
N LYS A 71 -7.23 -7.72 41.44
CA LYS A 71 -7.37 -6.74 42.52
C LYS A 71 -8.58 -5.91 42.11
N GLY A 72 -9.58 -5.73 42.96
CA GLY A 72 -10.87 -5.11 42.57
C GLY A 72 -10.73 -3.83 41.73
N ASP A 73 -11.74 -3.56 40.90
CA ASP A 73 -11.87 -2.37 40.04
C ASP A 73 -10.96 -2.28 38.79
N GLU A 74 -10.44 -3.42 38.31
CA GLU A 74 -9.71 -3.48 37.03
C GLU A 74 -10.58 -3.10 35.82
N ILE A 75 -10.05 -2.22 34.95
CA ILE A 75 -10.74 -1.73 33.75
C ILE A 75 -10.20 -2.45 32.52
N PHE A 76 -11.11 -3.08 31.77
CA PHE A 76 -10.79 -3.79 30.52
C PHE A 76 -11.34 -3.07 29.29
N ILE A 77 -10.62 -3.18 28.17
CA ILE A 77 -11.12 -2.73 26.86
C ILE A 77 -12.17 -3.74 26.37
N LEU A 78 -13.34 -3.22 25.98
CA LEU A 78 -14.36 -3.97 25.27
C LEU A 78 -14.17 -3.86 23.76
N TYR A 79 -13.68 -4.92 23.13
CA TYR A 79 -13.55 -5.01 21.68
C TYR A 79 -14.91 -5.22 21.00
N LYS A 80 -15.09 -4.71 19.78
CA LYS A 80 -16.31 -4.84 18.98
C LYS A 80 -16.61 -6.26 18.55
N ASN A 81 -15.60 -7.11 18.34
CA ASN A 81 -15.77 -8.51 17.98
C ASN A 81 -14.46 -9.29 18.17
N LEU A 82 -14.54 -10.60 17.95
CA LEU A 82 -13.39 -11.50 18.04
C LEU A 82 -12.30 -11.15 17.01
N SER A 83 -12.69 -10.72 15.80
CA SER A 83 -11.73 -10.36 14.75
C SER A 83 -10.86 -9.17 15.17
N GLN A 84 -11.45 -8.13 15.78
CA GLN A 84 -10.71 -6.98 16.33
C GLN A 84 -9.79 -7.38 17.50
N LEU A 85 -10.24 -8.32 18.34
CA LEU A 85 -9.42 -8.85 19.44
C LEU A 85 -8.19 -9.61 18.94
N LYS A 86 -8.32 -10.32 17.81
CA LYS A 86 -7.24 -11.07 17.15
C LYS A 86 -6.27 -10.19 16.37
N THR A 87 -6.63 -8.94 16.05
CA THR A 87 -5.72 -8.03 15.33
C THR A 87 -4.43 -7.81 16.12
N LYS A 88 -3.29 -7.87 15.44
CA LYS A 88 -1.98 -7.52 16.01
C LYS A 88 -1.97 -6.02 16.31
N GLN A 89 -2.03 -5.67 17.60
CA GLN A 89 -2.01 -4.29 18.08
C GLN A 89 -0.69 -4.00 18.81
N LEU A 90 -0.17 -2.78 18.62
CA LEU A 90 1.00 -2.28 19.34
C LEU A 90 0.54 -1.24 20.37
N GLY A 91 0.91 -1.40 21.64
CA GLY A 91 0.45 -0.54 22.74
C GLY A 91 -0.94 -0.94 23.28
N VAL A 92 -0.99 -1.86 24.24
CA VAL A 92 -2.25 -2.30 24.87
C VAL A 92 -2.46 -1.56 26.20
N ASN A 93 -3.70 -1.15 26.49
CA ASN A 93 -4.13 -0.44 27.71
C ASN A 93 -3.53 0.98 27.89
N GLY A 94 -3.17 1.66 26.80
CA GLY A 94 -2.58 2.99 26.81
C GLY A 94 -3.54 4.14 26.52
N ASP A 95 -3.05 5.36 26.76
CA ASP A 95 -3.76 6.59 26.38
C ASP A 95 -3.85 6.74 24.87
N TYR A 96 -5.02 7.19 24.41
CA TYR A 96 -5.25 7.56 23.01
C TYR A 96 -5.14 9.08 22.89
N ILE A 97 -4.44 9.55 21.85
CA ILE A 97 -4.53 10.94 21.39
C ILE A 97 -5.31 10.97 20.09
N THR A 98 -6.24 11.90 20.00
CA THR A 98 -6.93 12.22 18.76
C THR A 98 -6.10 13.18 17.92
N TYR A 99 -5.84 12.80 16.68
CA TYR A 99 -5.21 13.65 15.67
C TYR A 99 -6.14 13.91 14.50
N LYS A 100 -5.93 15.05 13.86
CA LYS A 100 -6.56 15.46 12.60
C LYS A 100 -5.62 15.19 11.43
N PHE A 101 -6.08 14.49 10.40
CA PHE A 101 -5.35 14.23 9.16
C PHE A 101 -6.06 14.96 8.00
N LYS A 102 -5.33 15.75 7.22
CA LYS A 102 -5.89 16.51 6.09
C LYS A 102 -5.44 15.92 4.76
N PHE A 103 -6.31 15.21 4.06
CA PHE A 103 -6.02 14.67 2.74
C PHE A 103 -6.56 15.58 1.63
N LYS A 104 -5.70 15.94 0.69
CA LYS A 104 -6.05 16.74 -0.51
C LYS A 104 -6.74 15.91 -1.62
N GLU A 105 -7.13 14.68 -1.30
CA GLU A 105 -7.76 13.72 -2.21
C GLU A 105 -8.98 13.08 -1.50
N PRO A 106 -10.04 12.71 -2.24
CA PRO A 106 -11.20 12.06 -1.64
C PRO A 106 -10.87 10.73 -0.96
N THR A 107 -11.30 10.56 0.28
CA THR A 107 -11.12 9.33 1.07
C THR A 107 -12.31 8.35 0.95
N ILE A 108 -12.90 8.21 -0.24
CA ILE A 108 -14.17 7.46 -0.45
C ILE A 108 -14.13 6.00 0.07
N SER A 109 -12.97 5.35 0.05
CA SER A 109 -12.78 3.96 0.52
C SER A 109 -12.37 3.85 2.00
N LEU A 110 -12.24 4.98 2.68
CA LEU A 110 -11.93 5.07 4.10
C LEU A 110 -13.24 5.12 4.87
N LYS A 111 -13.38 4.30 5.91
CA LYS A 111 -14.58 4.24 6.75
C LYS A 111 -14.26 4.57 8.21
N ILE A 112 -15.26 5.04 8.94
CA ILE A 112 -15.17 5.10 10.41
C ILE A 112 -14.87 3.70 10.94
N GLY A 113 -13.90 3.60 11.84
CA GLY A 113 -13.37 2.34 12.38
C GLY A 113 -12.27 1.70 11.54
N SER A 114 -11.89 2.24 10.38
CA SER A 114 -10.73 1.72 9.63
C SER A 114 -9.45 1.88 10.46
N PRO A 115 -8.47 0.97 10.31
CA PRO A 115 -7.30 0.99 11.16
C PRO A 115 -6.39 2.18 10.85
N ILE A 116 -5.63 2.58 11.86
CA ILE A 116 -4.41 3.36 11.71
C ILE A 116 -3.27 2.40 12.04
N GLU A 117 -2.33 2.24 11.12
CA GLU A 117 -1.27 1.24 11.22
C GLU A 117 0.11 1.87 11.20
N PHE A 118 1.04 1.21 11.89
CA PHE A 118 2.47 1.48 11.82
C PHE A 118 3.20 0.15 11.68
N GLN A 119 4.01 0.01 10.63
CA GLN A 119 4.75 -1.23 10.31
C GLN A 119 3.88 -2.50 10.31
N GLY A 120 2.64 -2.40 9.81
CA GLY A 120 1.70 -3.52 9.74
C GLY A 120 1.04 -3.90 11.08
N PHE A 121 1.34 -3.17 12.16
CA PHE A 121 0.63 -3.28 13.42
C PHE A 121 -0.44 -2.19 13.50
N GLN A 122 -1.62 -2.58 13.97
CA GLN A 122 -2.65 -1.61 14.27
C GLN A 122 -2.28 -0.83 15.54
N ILE A 123 -2.31 0.49 15.44
CA ILE A 123 -2.01 1.43 16.55
C ILE A 123 -3.16 2.38 16.83
N GLY A 124 -4.28 2.23 16.13
CA GLY A 124 -5.35 3.20 16.19
C GLY A 124 -6.52 2.90 15.26
N TYR A 125 -7.50 3.80 15.29
CA TYR A 125 -8.73 3.70 14.52
C TYR A 125 -9.21 5.08 14.11
N ILE A 126 -9.86 5.14 12.96
CA ILE A 126 -10.57 6.34 12.51
C ILE A 126 -11.84 6.52 13.32
N SER A 127 -12.00 7.69 13.92
CA SER A 127 -13.16 8.05 14.72
C SER A 127 -14.22 8.78 13.91
N ASP A 128 -13.79 9.62 12.96
CA ASP A 128 -14.71 10.44 12.17
C ASP A 128 -14.08 10.90 10.84
N ILE A 129 -14.92 11.23 9.86
CA ILE A 129 -14.53 11.67 8.52
C ILE A 129 -15.46 12.80 8.05
N GLU A 130 -14.89 13.98 7.83
CA GLU A 130 -15.56 15.13 7.24
C GLU A 130 -15.05 15.33 5.80
N ASN A 131 -15.98 15.50 4.84
CA ASN A 131 -15.62 15.83 3.46
C ASN A 131 -16.09 17.26 3.15
N ILE A 132 -15.15 18.12 2.76
CA ILE A 132 -15.40 19.53 2.52
C ILE A 132 -15.19 19.81 1.04
N TYR A 133 -16.24 20.25 0.36
CA TYR A 133 -16.16 20.74 -1.01
C TYR A 133 -15.60 22.17 -1.02
N ASN A 134 -14.49 22.36 -1.72
CA ASN A 134 -13.91 23.67 -1.93
C ASN A 134 -14.34 24.20 -3.30
N ASN A 135 -15.20 25.22 -3.29
CA ASN A 135 -15.79 25.79 -4.50
C ASN A 135 -14.77 26.52 -5.39
N LYS A 136 -13.66 27.03 -4.81
CA LYS A 136 -12.67 27.82 -5.57
C LYS A 136 -11.85 26.94 -6.51
N ASN A 137 -11.44 25.77 -6.03
CA ASN A 137 -10.62 24.83 -6.80
C ASN A 137 -11.44 23.64 -7.34
N LYS A 138 -12.75 23.59 -7.05
CA LYS A 138 -13.65 22.49 -7.43
C LYS A 138 -13.14 21.12 -6.96
N THR A 139 -12.50 21.06 -5.79
CA THR A 139 -11.99 19.82 -5.20
C THR A 139 -12.69 19.47 -3.90
N VAL A 140 -12.72 18.18 -3.56
CA VAL A 140 -13.12 17.70 -2.23
C VAL A 140 -11.86 17.43 -1.41
N GLU A 141 -11.78 18.06 -0.24
CA GLU A 141 -10.78 17.78 0.78
C GLU A 141 -11.40 16.92 1.88
N SER A 142 -10.67 15.91 2.33
CA SER A 142 -11.12 15.02 3.40
C SER A 142 -10.35 15.30 4.68
N ILE A 143 -11.08 15.61 5.74
CA ILE A 143 -10.57 15.75 7.09
C ILE A 143 -10.92 14.49 7.86
N VAL A 144 -9.91 13.78 8.35
CA VAL A 144 -10.09 12.53 9.06
C VAL A 144 -9.63 12.71 10.50
N TYR A 145 -10.43 12.25 11.45
CA TYR A 145 -10.07 12.21 12.87
C TYR A 145 -9.75 10.77 13.27
N GLY A 146 -8.67 10.59 14.01
CA GLY A 146 -8.19 9.26 14.35
C GLY A 146 -7.56 9.22 15.74
N PHE A 147 -7.87 8.14 16.47
CA PHE A 147 -7.25 7.83 17.74
C PHE A 147 -5.95 7.06 17.48
N ILE A 148 -4.84 7.54 18.04
CA ILE A 148 -3.55 6.84 18.04
C ILE A 148 -3.17 6.45 19.47
N GLN A 149 -2.82 5.18 19.67
CA GLN A 149 -2.27 4.64 20.91
C GLN A 149 -0.83 5.11 21.06
N ILE A 150 -0.55 5.91 22.08
CA ILE A 150 0.80 6.46 22.28
C ILE A 150 1.77 5.37 22.72
N ASN A 151 1.29 4.43 23.54
CA ASN A 151 2.06 3.31 24.04
C ASN A 151 2.56 2.36 22.94
N ALA A 152 2.09 2.54 21.69
CA ALA A 152 2.70 1.92 20.52
C ALA A 152 4.15 2.36 20.29
N PHE A 153 4.54 3.51 20.85
CA PHE A 153 5.83 4.17 20.66
C PHE A 153 6.62 4.37 21.95
N THR A 154 6.20 3.76 23.06
CA THR A 154 6.85 3.89 24.37
C THR A 154 7.22 2.54 24.94
N ASN A 155 8.24 2.52 25.80
CA ASN A 155 8.51 1.36 26.66
C ASN A 155 7.59 1.39 27.88
N LYS A 156 7.25 0.21 28.42
CA LYS A 156 6.31 0.07 29.54
C LYS A 156 6.80 0.69 30.86
N ASP A 157 8.09 0.97 30.97
CA ASP A 157 8.74 1.40 32.20
C ASP A 157 9.07 2.91 32.24
N ASP A 158 8.65 3.67 31.22
CA ASP A 158 9.01 5.08 31.06
C ASP A 158 7.79 6.01 31.17
N ASP A 159 7.35 6.22 32.41
CA ASP A 159 6.27 7.17 32.77
C ASP A 159 6.74 8.63 32.80
N SER A 160 8.03 8.89 32.54
CA SER A 160 8.64 10.22 32.70
C SER A 160 8.46 11.14 31.49
N ILE A 161 8.11 10.59 30.33
CA ILE A 161 8.06 11.33 29.06
C ILE A 161 6.65 11.87 28.83
N ASP A 162 6.52 13.16 28.49
CA ASP A 162 5.26 13.70 27.99
C ASP A 162 4.86 12.92 26.73
N LYS A 163 3.82 12.11 26.88
CA LYS A 163 3.27 11.23 25.86
C LYS A 163 2.96 11.96 24.54
N LYS A 164 2.63 13.26 24.58
CA LYS A 164 2.44 14.10 23.37
C LYS A 164 3.75 14.45 22.67
N GLU A 165 4.84 14.56 23.42
CA GLU A 165 6.15 14.93 22.89
C GLU A 165 6.77 13.77 22.07
N ILE A 166 6.47 12.53 22.43
CA ILE A 166 6.97 11.33 21.73
C ILE A 166 6.59 11.35 20.26
N ILE A 167 5.29 11.45 19.97
CA ILE A 167 4.80 11.48 18.58
C ILE A 167 5.34 12.72 17.86
N SER A 168 5.41 13.88 18.52
CA SER A 168 6.00 15.09 17.96
C SER A 168 7.46 14.89 17.54
N ASN A 169 8.25 14.19 18.36
CA ASN A 169 9.65 13.88 18.08
C ASN A 169 9.79 12.84 16.95
N LEU A 170 8.90 11.85 16.85
CA LEU A 170 8.87 10.93 15.72
C LEU A 170 8.51 11.66 14.41
N VAL A 171 7.56 12.59 14.46
CA VAL A 171 7.20 13.43 13.31
C VAL A 171 8.38 14.30 12.86
N LYS A 172 9.12 14.93 13.79
CA LYS A 172 10.37 15.66 13.48
C LYS A 172 11.42 14.77 12.81
N ARG A 173 11.43 13.47 13.13
CA ARG A 173 12.31 12.44 12.53
C ARG A 173 11.77 11.89 11.19
N GLY A 174 10.65 12.38 10.70
CA GLY A 174 10.08 12.05 9.39
C GLY A 174 8.86 11.12 9.43
N LEU A 175 8.23 10.90 10.60
CA LEU A 175 6.97 10.16 10.67
C LEU A 175 5.84 10.98 10.02
N VAL A 176 5.20 10.41 9.00
CA VAL A 176 4.11 11.04 8.25
C VAL A 176 2.99 10.03 8.01
N ALA A 177 1.76 10.52 7.86
CA ALA A 177 0.60 9.71 7.52
C ALA A 177 0.36 9.68 6.00
N LYS A 178 -0.02 8.53 5.47
CA LYS A 178 -0.49 8.37 4.08
C LYS A 178 -1.73 7.46 4.04
N LEU A 179 -2.51 7.57 2.97
CA LEU A 179 -3.58 6.60 2.72
C LEU A 179 -2.97 5.33 2.14
N SER A 180 -3.39 4.18 2.65
CA SER A 180 -2.93 2.87 2.17
C SER A 180 -4.11 1.93 1.95
N SER A 181 -3.88 0.77 1.35
CA SER A 181 -4.94 -0.19 0.97
C SER A 181 -4.47 -1.61 1.21
N SER A 182 -5.24 -2.40 1.95
CA SER A 182 -4.97 -3.80 2.23
C SER A 182 -5.55 -4.67 1.11
N LEU A 183 -4.69 -5.11 0.18
CA LEU A 183 -4.97 -6.05 -0.92
C LEU A 183 -6.06 -5.62 -1.96
N PRO A 184 -5.98 -6.09 -3.22
CA PRO A 184 -6.74 -5.53 -4.34
C PRO A 184 -8.23 -5.94 -4.43
N ILE A 185 -8.71 -6.80 -3.53
CA ILE A 185 -9.96 -7.56 -3.76
C ILE A 185 -11.13 -7.07 -2.89
N ILE A 186 -10.89 -6.45 -1.73
CA ILE A 186 -11.96 -6.00 -0.80
C ILE A 186 -11.75 -4.56 -0.27
N GLY A 187 -11.01 -3.73 -1.01
CA GLY A 187 -11.27 -2.28 -1.14
C GLY A 187 -11.30 -1.34 0.08
N SER A 188 -10.96 -1.77 1.30
CA SER A 188 -10.87 -0.85 2.46
C SER A 188 -9.53 -0.12 2.46
N LYS A 189 -9.57 1.22 2.45
CA LYS A 189 -8.38 2.02 2.75
C LYS A 189 -8.17 2.11 4.27
N TYR A 190 -6.93 2.37 4.66
CA TYR A 190 -6.53 2.64 6.03
C TYR A 190 -5.51 3.79 6.04
N ILE A 191 -5.21 4.33 7.23
CA ILE A 191 -4.12 5.30 7.38
C ILE A 191 -2.87 4.53 7.82
N GLU A 192 -1.79 4.69 7.08
CA GLU A 192 -0.49 4.11 7.41
C GLU A 192 0.46 5.22 7.84
N LEU A 193 1.08 5.07 9.01
CA LEU A 193 2.16 5.92 9.48
C LEU A 193 3.49 5.34 9.01
N VAL A 194 4.28 6.15 8.32
CA VAL A 194 5.58 5.73 7.75
C VAL A 194 6.66 6.77 7.98
N PHE A 195 7.90 6.31 8.05
CA PHE A 195 9.05 7.20 8.05
C PHE A 195 9.45 7.56 6.62
N ASP A 196 9.33 8.84 6.29
CA ASP A 196 9.87 9.43 5.08
C ASP A 196 10.96 10.45 5.43
N LYS A 197 12.22 10.02 5.32
CA LYS A 197 13.40 10.85 5.62
C LYS A 197 13.51 12.09 4.71
N SER A 198 12.80 12.12 3.58
CA SER A 198 12.76 13.28 2.67
C SER A 198 11.75 14.35 3.10
N HIS A 199 10.84 14.02 4.01
CA HIS A 199 9.81 14.92 4.51
C HIS A 199 10.04 15.22 6.00
N LYS A 200 10.75 16.31 6.29
CA LYS A 200 10.80 16.88 7.64
C LYS A 200 9.54 17.69 7.87
N ALA A 201 8.69 17.25 8.79
CA ALA A 201 7.45 17.93 9.14
C ALA A 201 7.34 18.09 10.66
N THR A 202 6.39 18.90 11.09
CA THR A 202 6.03 19.08 12.50
C THR A 202 4.52 18.87 12.66
N ILE A 203 4.11 18.51 13.88
CA ILE A 203 2.69 18.55 14.24
C ILE A 203 2.27 20.01 14.30
N VAL A 204 1.23 20.36 13.57
CA VAL A 204 0.66 21.72 13.59
C VAL A 204 -0.42 21.77 14.66
N LYS A 205 -0.34 22.72 15.58
CA LYS A 205 -1.37 22.94 16.60
C LYS A 205 -2.68 23.34 15.93
N GLY A 206 -3.77 22.65 16.27
CA GLY A 206 -5.12 22.99 15.84
C GLY A 206 -6.01 23.38 17.01
N ASP A 207 -7.21 23.90 16.73
CA ASP A 207 -8.09 24.44 17.78
C ASP A 207 -8.48 23.39 18.83
N ARG A 208 -9.02 22.24 18.37
CA ARG A 208 -9.43 21.13 19.24
C ARG A 208 -8.51 19.91 19.14
N TYR A 209 -7.96 19.66 17.96
CA TYR A 209 -7.09 18.52 17.68
C TYR A 209 -5.88 18.96 16.87
N ASP A 210 -4.71 18.47 17.27
CA ASP A 210 -3.46 18.68 16.57
C ASP A 210 -3.49 18.02 15.18
N ILE A 211 -2.88 18.66 14.20
CA ILE A 211 -2.86 18.21 12.81
C ILE A 211 -1.59 17.39 12.57
N PHE A 212 -1.78 16.12 12.25
CA PHE A 212 -0.71 15.20 11.91
C PHE A 212 -0.30 15.41 10.43
N PRO A 213 1.01 15.47 10.11
CA PRO A 213 1.44 15.70 8.74
C PRO A 213 1.09 14.52 7.84
N THR A 214 0.51 14.84 6.69
CA THR A 214 0.12 13.86 5.67
C THR A 214 0.92 14.05 4.39
N ILE A 215 1.28 12.96 3.73
CA ILE A 215 1.82 12.98 2.37
C ILE A 215 0.78 12.44 1.38
N LYS A 216 0.86 12.91 0.13
CA LYS A 216 0.01 12.36 -0.94
C LYS A 216 0.42 10.93 -1.24
N THR A 217 -0.57 10.04 -1.33
CA THR A 217 -0.34 8.69 -1.81
C THR A 217 -0.29 8.74 -3.32
N LYS A 218 0.80 8.27 -3.94
CA LYS A 218 0.82 8.11 -5.40
C LYS A 218 -0.29 7.14 -5.79
N SER A 219 -1.26 7.64 -6.54
CA SER A 219 -2.52 6.95 -6.81
C SER A 219 -2.33 5.90 -7.91
N LYS A 220 -3.24 4.92 -8.01
CA LYS A 220 -3.29 4.00 -9.17
C LYS A 220 -3.37 4.79 -10.48
N LYS A 221 -4.02 5.96 -10.47
CA LYS A 221 -4.09 6.88 -11.62
C LYS A 221 -2.70 7.40 -12.01
N ASP A 222 -1.85 7.81 -11.06
CA ASP A 222 -0.49 8.26 -11.38
C ASP A 222 0.34 7.16 -12.07
N ILE A 223 0.12 5.90 -11.68
CA ILE A 223 0.78 4.76 -12.32
C ILE A 223 0.21 4.55 -13.74
N MET A 224 -1.11 4.68 -13.92
CA MET A 224 -1.76 4.58 -15.25
C MET A 224 -1.33 5.71 -16.18
N ASP A 225 -1.20 6.93 -15.68
CA ASP A 225 -0.74 8.09 -16.44
C ASP A 225 0.72 7.87 -16.89
N ASN A 226 1.60 7.40 -16.01
CA ASN A 226 2.98 7.04 -16.37
C ASN A 226 3.07 5.87 -17.36
N LEU A 227 2.13 4.91 -17.31
CA LEU A 227 2.06 3.80 -18.27
C LEU A 227 1.60 4.28 -19.65
N ASN A 228 0.64 5.21 -19.69
CA ASN A 228 0.21 5.84 -20.93
C ASN A 228 1.36 6.60 -21.59
N ASP A 229 2.17 7.34 -20.81
CA ASP A 229 3.35 8.03 -21.33
C ASP A 229 4.35 7.06 -21.98
N ILE A 230 4.55 5.88 -21.39
CA ILE A 230 5.41 4.84 -21.96
C ILE A 230 4.79 4.26 -23.23
N LEU A 231 3.48 3.99 -23.23
CA LEU A 231 2.76 3.48 -24.40
C LEU A 231 2.85 4.46 -25.58
N VAL A 232 2.73 5.76 -25.32
CA VAL A 232 2.93 6.81 -26.33
C VAL A 232 4.36 6.80 -26.85
N LYS A 233 5.37 6.73 -25.97
CA LYS A 233 6.79 6.64 -26.37
C LYS A 233 7.09 5.41 -27.22
N LEU A 234 6.48 4.26 -26.90
CA LEU A 234 6.64 3.02 -27.67
C LEU A 234 5.98 3.10 -29.05
N LYS A 235 4.78 3.69 -29.15
CA LYS A 235 4.09 3.89 -30.43
C LYS A 235 4.84 4.85 -31.36
N ASN A 236 5.53 5.84 -30.79
CA ASN A 236 6.23 6.88 -31.55
C ASN A 236 7.70 6.53 -31.85
N LEU A 237 8.11 5.28 -31.66
CA LEU A 237 9.48 4.86 -32.01
C LEU A 237 9.72 5.01 -33.52
N PRO A 238 10.89 5.51 -33.96
CA PRO A 238 11.20 5.75 -35.37
C PRO A 238 11.58 4.46 -36.12
N LEU A 239 10.79 3.39 -35.94
CA LEU A 239 11.03 2.09 -36.57
C LEU A 239 10.91 2.15 -38.08
N GLU A 240 10.00 2.98 -38.60
CA GLU A 240 9.84 3.18 -40.03
C GLU A 240 11.11 3.75 -40.67
N ASN A 241 11.75 4.72 -40.01
CA ASN A 241 13.01 5.28 -40.49
C ASN A 241 14.13 4.23 -40.45
N LEU A 242 14.17 3.39 -39.42
CA LEU A 242 15.15 2.31 -39.29
C LEU A 242 14.96 1.25 -40.39
N LEU A 243 13.71 0.85 -40.68
CA LEU A 243 13.36 -0.09 -41.75
C LEU A 243 13.69 0.49 -43.13
N ASN A 244 13.40 1.78 -43.36
CA ASN A 244 13.72 2.47 -44.61
C ASN A 244 15.25 2.60 -44.81
N SER A 245 16.00 2.94 -43.76
CA SER A 245 17.46 2.97 -43.82
C SER A 245 18.05 1.58 -44.05
N TYR A 246 17.45 0.51 -43.51
CA TYR A 246 17.81 -0.86 -43.84
C TYR A 246 17.52 -1.20 -45.32
N ALA A 247 16.34 -0.84 -45.84
CA ALA A 247 15.98 -1.09 -47.23
C ALA A 247 16.97 -0.42 -48.21
N ASN A 248 17.49 0.75 -47.84
CA ASN A 248 18.53 1.44 -48.60
C ASN A 248 19.90 0.74 -48.48
N LEU A 249 20.27 0.29 -47.28
CA LEU A 249 21.47 -0.53 -47.06
C LEU A 249 21.47 -1.82 -47.89
N ALA A 250 20.34 -2.51 -47.95
CA ALA A 250 20.17 -3.74 -48.71
C ALA A 250 20.24 -3.52 -50.23
N LYS A 251 19.88 -2.32 -50.71
CA LYS A 251 20.04 -1.92 -52.12
C LYS A 251 21.49 -1.58 -52.46
N GLU A 252 22.21 -0.95 -51.53
CA GLU A 252 23.59 -0.48 -51.74
C GLU A 252 24.62 -1.61 -51.57
N ASN A 253 24.37 -2.57 -50.67
CA ASN A 253 25.30 -3.67 -50.40
C ASN A 253 24.82 -5.00 -51.02
N ARG A 254 25.65 -5.60 -51.88
CA ARG A 254 25.39 -6.90 -52.56
C ARG A 254 25.49 -8.14 -51.66
N LYS A 255 25.72 -7.99 -50.35
CA LYS A 255 25.83 -9.12 -49.40
C LYS A 255 24.52 -9.27 -48.60
N PRO A 256 23.97 -10.48 -48.47
CA PRO A 256 22.76 -10.70 -47.68
C PRO A 256 23.07 -10.48 -46.19
N ILE A 257 22.43 -9.48 -45.58
CA ILE A 257 22.56 -9.21 -44.14
C ILE A 257 21.40 -9.86 -43.39
N ASN A 258 21.33 -11.19 -43.48
CA ASN A 258 20.25 -11.98 -42.88
C ASN A 258 20.15 -11.78 -41.35
N SER A 259 21.26 -11.49 -40.68
CA SER A 259 21.29 -11.16 -39.25
C SER A 259 20.62 -9.82 -38.93
N LEU A 260 20.81 -8.79 -39.76
CA LEU A 260 20.14 -7.48 -39.62
C LEU A 260 18.62 -7.65 -39.71
N VAL A 261 18.13 -8.35 -40.73
CA VAL A 261 16.69 -8.62 -40.92
C VAL A 261 16.11 -9.38 -39.74
N LYS A 262 16.80 -10.43 -39.30
CA LYS A 262 16.36 -11.24 -38.17
C LYS A 262 16.24 -10.40 -36.89
N ASN A 263 17.21 -9.53 -36.63
CA ASN A 263 17.22 -8.66 -35.45
C ASN A 263 16.15 -7.55 -35.53
N LEU A 264 15.93 -6.96 -36.71
CA LEU A 264 14.84 -5.99 -36.93
C LEU A 264 13.46 -6.63 -36.74
N ASN A 265 13.23 -7.81 -37.31
CA ASN A 265 11.99 -8.56 -37.09
C ASN A 265 11.79 -8.93 -35.62
N LYS A 266 12.87 -9.28 -34.91
CA LYS A 266 12.83 -9.54 -33.48
C LYS A 266 12.36 -8.30 -32.71
N ILE A 267 12.90 -7.11 -33.00
CA ILE A 267 12.50 -5.86 -32.36
C ILE A 267 11.01 -5.58 -32.60
N VAL A 268 10.54 -5.67 -33.84
CA VAL A 268 9.13 -5.43 -34.19
C VAL A 268 8.21 -6.41 -33.45
N ASN A 269 8.55 -7.70 -33.42
CA ASN A 269 7.76 -8.71 -32.73
C ASN A 269 7.75 -8.52 -31.21
N THR A 270 8.90 -8.23 -30.60
CA THR A 270 9.00 -7.96 -29.16
C THR A 270 8.19 -6.72 -28.79
N LEU A 271 8.25 -5.64 -29.59
CA LEU A 271 7.47 -4.42 -29.35
C LEU A 271 5.96 -4.64 -29.51
N ASN A 272 5.52 -5.32 -30.57
CA ASN A 272 4.11 -5.66 -30.76
C ASN A 272 3.57 -6.51 -29.61
N SER A 273 4.33 -7.52 -29.19
CA SER A 273 3.97 -8.35 -28.03
C SER A 273 3.93 -7.54 -26.74
N THR A 274 4.85 -6.59 -26.56
CA THR A 274 4.88 -5.70 -25.40
C THR A 274 3.65 -4.80 -25.34
N ILE A 275 3.27 -4.18 -26.46
CA ILE A 275 2.08 -3.33 -26.55
C ILE A 275 0.80 -4.15 -26.30
N GLY A 276 0.71 -5.36 -26.87
CA GLY A 276 -0.37 -6.30 -26.60
C GLY A 276 -0.48 -6.66 -25.12
N ASN A 277 0.64 -7.08 -24.52
CA ASN A 277 0.72 -7.42 -23.10
C ASN A 277 0.33 -6.24 -22.20
N ILE A 278 0.75 -5.01 -22.52
CA ILE A 278 0.33 -3.80 -21.77
C ILE A 278 -1.19 -3.65 -21.80
N ASN A 279 -1.80 -3.76 -22.99
CA ASN A 279 -3.26 -3.65 -23.13
C ASN A 279 -4.00 -4.76 -22.37
N ASP A 280 -3.50 -5.99 -22.43
CA ASP A 280 -4.09 -7.14 -21.73
C ASP A 280 -3.96 -7.00 -20.21
N PHE A 281 -2.80 -6.57 -19.70
CA PHE A 281 -2.57 -6.36 -18.26
C PHE A 281 -3.31 -5.16 -17.68
N ILE A 282 -3.61 -4.14 -18.48
CA ILE A 282 -4.47 -3.03 -18.06
C ILE A 282 -5.93 -3.52 -17.94
N SER A 283 -6.33 -4.43 -18.82
CA SER A 283 -7.70 -4.96 -18.89
C SER A 283 -7.96 -6.08 -17.88
N GLN A 284 -6.93 -6.86 -17.52
CA GLN A 284 -7.02 -7.96 -16.58
C GLN A 284 -6.51 -7.56 -15.19
N LYS A 285 -6.98 -8.22 -14.12
CA LYS A 285 -6.57 -7.94 -12.72
C LYS A 285 -5.10 -8.26 -12.42
N GLU A 286 -4.28 -8.63 -13.41
CA GLU A 286 -2.89 -9.07 -13.25
C GLU A 286 -1.84 -7.93 -13.31
N PHE A 287 -2.18 -6.74 -12.82
CA PHE A 287 -1.29 -5.57 -12.85
C PHE A 287 0.10 -5.80 -12.21
N ALA A 288 0.21 -6.76 -11.29
CA ALA A 288 1.47 -7.08 -10.60
C ALA A 288 2.55 -7.68 -11.52
N LYS A 289 2.19 -8.33 -12.64
CA LYS A 289 3.14 -8.96 -13.56
C LYS A 289 3.66 -7.99 -14.63
N LEU A 290 2.90 -6.93 -14.92
CA LEU A 290 3.21 -5.94 -15.94
C LEU A 290 4.62 -5.36 -15.81
N PRO A 291 5.09 -4.95 -14.61
CA PRO A 291 6.39 -4.30 -14.52
C PRO A 291 7.55 -5.21 -14.93
N LYS A 292 7.53 -6.48 -14.49
CA LYS A 292 8.58 -7.45 -14.80
C LYS A 292 8.59 -7.80 -16.29
N SER A 293 7.42 -8.02 -16.89
CA SER A 293 7.29 -8.34 -18.31
C SER A 293 7.80 -7.18 -19.17
N LEU A 294 7.35 -5.95 -18.88
CA LEU A 294 7.73 -4.76 -19.64
C LEU A 294 9.23 -4.46 -19.53
N ASN A 295 9.82 -4.58 -18.33
CA ASN A 295 11.25 -4.41 -18.15
C ASN A 295 12.08 -5.39 -19.00
N SER A 296 11.62 -6.65 -19.05
CA SER A 296 12.31 -7.71 -19.77
C SER A 296 12.29 -7.45 -21.27
N SER A 297 11.13 -7.04 -21.80
CA SER A 297 10.98 -6.71 -23.22
C SER A 297 11.78 -5.46 -23.62
N LEU A 298 11.76 -4.40 -22.81
CA LEU A 298 12.55 -3.19 -23.08
C LEU A 298 14.06 -3.49 -23.10
N LYS A 299 14.53 -4.32 -22.15
CA LYS A 299 15.92 -4.76 -22.09
C LYS A 299 16.30 -5.65 -23.29
N GLU A 300 15.38 -6.50 -23.75
CA GLU A 300 15.61 -7.32 -24.95
C GLU A 300 15.73 -6.46 -26.21
N VAL A 301 14.89 -5.43 -26.35
CA VAL A 301 14.98 -4.47 -27.46
C VAL A 301 16.28 -3.67 -27.38
N GLU A 302 16.65 -3.17 -26.20
CA GLU A 302 17.91 -2.45 -25.97
C GLU A 302 19.12 -3.30 -26.36
N ASN A 303 19.19 -4.54 -25.89
CA ASN A 303 20.27 -5.47 -26.25
C ASN A 303 20.32 -5.74 -27.75
N THR A 304 19.15 -5.97 -28.39
CA THR A 304 19.09 -6.22 -29.84
C THR A 304 19.57 -4.99 -30.64
N LEU A 305 19.28 -3.78 -30.17
CA LEU A 305 19.77 -2.53 -30.79
C LEU A 305 21.28 -2.33 -30.58
N ILE A 306 21.83 -2.73 -29.43
CA ILE A 306 23.28 -2.72 -29.18
C ILE A 306 23.99 -3.72 -30.10
N ASP A 307 23.45 -4.93 -30.26
CA ASP A 307 23.99 -5.94 -31.17
C ASP A 307 23.99 -5.44 -32.63
N LEU A 308 22.91 -4.75 -33.02
CA LEU A 308 22.82 -4.07 -34.31
C LEU A 308 23.89 -2.99 -34.46
N GLN A 309 24.16 -2.21 -33.41
CA GLN A 309 25.16 -1.14 -33.44
C GLN A 309 26.57 -1.71 -33.66
N GLN A 310 26.90 -2.83 -33.01
CA GLN A 310 28.18 -3.52 -33.22
C GLN A 310 28.30 -4.01 -34.67
N LEU A 311 27.25 -4.66 -35.20
CA LEU A 311 27.23 -5.11 -36.59
C LEU A 311 27.44 -3.94 -37.58
N THR A 312 26.85 -2.77 -37.34
CA THR A 312 27.02 -1.63 -38.25
C THR A 312 28.45 -1.09 -38.35
N GLN A 313 29.26 -1.27 -37.31
CA GLN A 313 30.67 -0.90 -37.31
C GLN A 313 31.48 -1.83 -38.23
N GLU A 314 31.07 -3.09 -38.39
CA GLU A 314 31.73 -4.07 -39.27
C GLU A 314 31.40 -3.85 -40.77
N TYR A 315 30.24 -3.27 -41.10
CA TYR A 315 29.75 -3.12 -42.49
C TYR A 315 29.99 -1.75 -43.13
N GLY A 316 30.97 -0.97 -42.63
CA GLY A 316 31.48 0.20 -43.36
C GLY A 316 30.68 1.50 -43.18
N GLY A 317 30.01 1.69 -42.04
CA GLY A 317 29.66 3.02 -41.56
C GLY A 317 28.69 3.81 -42.44
N ASN A 318 27.65 3.18 -42.99
CA ASN A 318 26.58 3.94 -43.65
C ASN A 318 25.91 4.85 -42.60
N SER A 319 26.23 6.14 -42.67
CA SER A 319 25.90 7.12 -41.62
C SER A 319 24.40 7.13 -41.35
N LYS A 320 23.57 7.04 -42.39
CA LYS A 320 22.11 7.12 -42.26
C LYS A 320 21.50 5.98 -41.45
N PHE A 321 21.98 4.75 -41.58
CA PHE A 321 21.45 3.64 -40.76
C PHE A 321 21.98 3.71 -39.34
N ALA A 322 23.27 4.00 -39.16
CA ALA A 322 23.87 4.20 -37.84
C ALA A 322 23.22 5.36 -37.07
N ASP A 323 22.86 6.44 -37.76
CA ASP A 323 22.16 7.59 -37.19
C ASP A 323 20.74 7.20 -36.74
N GLN A 324 19.94 6.57 -37.62
CA GLN A 324 18.58 6.13 -37.27
C GLN A 324 18.59 5.08 -36.16
N LEU A 325 19.58 4.19 -36.14
CA LEU A 325 19.78 3.22 -35.08
C LEU A 325 20.09 3.91 -33.75
N SER A 326 20.98 4.91 -33.76
CA SER A 326 21.34 5.69 -32.56
C SER A 326 20.14 6.48 -32.02
N VAL A 327 19.32 7.07 -32.89
CA VAL A 327 18.07 7.74 -32.51
C VAL A 327 17.09 6.75 -31.87
N THR A 328 16.94 5.57 -32.47
CA THR A 328 16.05 4.51 -31.94
C THR A 328 16.54 3.99 -30.58
N LEU A 329 17.85 3.76 -30.43
CA LEU A 329 18.46 3.34 -29.17
C LEU A 329 18.26 4.38 -28.07
N LYS A 330 18.44 5.67 -28.39
CA LYS A 330 18.17 6.75 -27.44
C LYS A 330 16.71 6.76 -26.97
N ALA A 331 15.76 6.63 -27.90
CA ALA A 331 14.33 6.60 -27.56
C ALA A 331 13.96 5.39 -26.68
N ILE A 332 14.50 4.21 -26.98
CA ILE A 332 14.32 3.01 -26.16
C ILE A 332 14.97 3.16 -24.78
N SER A 333 16.18 3.71 -24.70
CA SER A 333 16.86 3.97 -23.42
C SER A 333 16.08 4.95 -22.55
N GLU A 334 15.50 6.00 -23.14
CA GLU A 334 14.64 6.95 -22.43
C GLU A 334 13.34 6.30 -21.93
N ALA A 335 12.71 5.44 -22.74
CA ALA A 335 11.55 4.66 -22.32
C ALA A 335 11.90 3.70 -21.17
N SER A 336 13.02 2.99 -21.28
CA SER A 336 13.58 2.08 -20.27
C SER A 336 13.86 2.81 -18.94
N LYS A 337 14.53 3.96 -18.97
CA LYS A 337 14.78 4.80 -17.79
C LYS A 337 13.50 5.32 -17.15
N SER A 338 12.55 5.76 -17.97
CA SER A 338 11.22 6.21 -17.50
C SER A 338 10.49 5.08 -16.78
N PHE A 339 10.58 3.86 -17.33
CA PHE A 339 9.97 2.68 -16.76
C PHE A 339 10.69 2.19 -15.48
N ASP A 340 12.02 2.14 -15.45
CA ASP A 340 12.80 1.77 -14.26
C ASP A 340 12.48 2.70 -13.07
N LYS A 341 12.34 4.00 -13.33
CA LYS A 341 11.90 4.98 -12.34
C LYS A 341 10.53 4.61 -11.75
N THR A 342 9.58 4.21 -12.59
CA THR A 342 8.24 3.74 -12.17
C THR A 342 8.32 2.41 -11.41
N ASN A 343 9.13 1.46 -11.88
CA ASN A 343 9.30 0.17 -11.24
C ASN A 343 9.92 0.28 -9.84
N LYS A 344 10.92 1.15 -9.66
CA LYS A 344 11.48 1.46 -8.32
C LYS A 344 10.44 2.07 -7.37
N MET A 345 9.44 2.79 -7.88
CA MET A 345 8.32 3.27 -7.07
C MET A 345 7.36 2.15 -6.68
N LEU A 346 7.20 1.11 -7.52
CA LEU A 346 6.37 -0.07 -7.25
C LEU A 346 7.07 -1.07 -6.30
N GLY A 347 8.34 -1.38 -6.54
CA GLY A 347 9.12 -2.37 -5.79
C GLY A 347 9.35 -1.98 -4.32
N ARG A 348 9.47 -0.69 -4.02
CA ARG A 348 9.53 -0.19 -2.63
C ARG A 348 8.27 -0.51 -1.81
N LYS A 349 7.13 -0.80 -2.46
CA LYS A 349 5.90 -1.25 -1.79
C LYS A 349 5.78 -2.78 -1.66
N SER A 350 6.46 -3.56 -2.50
CA SER A 350 6.37 -5.04 -2.46
C SER A 350 7.27 -5.66 -1.39
N ASN A 351 8.45 -5.08 -1.14
CA ASN A 351 9.36 -5.61 -0.11
C ASN A 351 8.85 -5.41 1.33
N ALA A 352 7.85 -4.53 1.54
CA ALA A 352 7.18 -4.40 2.84
C ALA A 352 6.08 -5.46 3.06
N LEU A 353 5.73 -6.24 2.03
CA LEU A 353 4.66 -7.25 2.08
C LEU A 353 5.17 -8.69 1.88
N VAL A 354 6.45 -8.89 1.53
CA VAL A 354 6.98 -10.23 1.18
C VAL A 354 8.19 -10.64 2.02
N VAL A 355 8.83 -9.75 2.78
CA VAL A 355 9.90 -10.16 3.70
C VAL A 355 9.33 -10.41 5.09
N GLY A 356 8.73 -11.59 5.24
CA GLY A 356 9.01 -12.39 6.43
C GLY A 356 10.36 -13.08 6.22
N ASP A 357 11.07 -13.25 7.34
CA ASP A 357 12.35 -13.96 7.55
C ASP A 357 13.61 -13.12 7.20
N GLU A 358 14.60 -12.95 8.10
CA GLU A 358 14.93 -13.62 9.38
C GLU A 358 15.11 -12.65 10.55
#